data_AF-A0A9Q3ENC7-F1
#
_entry.id   AF-A0A9Q3ENC7-F1
#
_cell.length_a   1.000
_cell.length_b   1.000
_cell.length_c   1.000
_cell.angle_alpha   90.00
_cell.angle_beta   90.00
_cell.angle_gamma   90.00
#
_symmetry.space_group_name_H-M   'P 1'
#
loop_
_entity.id
_entity.type
_entity.pdbx_description
1 polymer ?
#
loop_
_entity_poly.entity_id
_entity_poly.type
_entity_poly.pdbx_seq_one_letter_code
_entity_poly.pdbx_strand_id
1 'polypeptide(L)'
;MGYSPFELQFGLKEALPIEIEAKTYLAIEWHKFQSTEDLLKARSEQLSGKEDIRKREKETLKKTREDSVKYWDRKLTHQIIKPIHPGVIVLVYNKALESQWGLLFKNRWDGPYRVVRQINNGPYELEELDGTKLA
;
A
#
# COMPACT_ATOMS: atom_id res chain seq x y z
N MET A 1 7.59 -28.60 -9.15
CA MET A 1 7.73 -28.25 -7.71
C MET A 1 9.01 -27.43 -7.61
N GLY A 2 8.93 -26.22 -7.06
CA GLY A 2 10.09 -25.31 -7.00
C GLY A 2 10.73 -25.36 -5.62
N TYR A 3 12.02 -25.66 -5.58
CA TYR A 3 12.86 -25.56 -4.37
C TYR A 3 13.80 -24.37 -4.52
N SER A 4 14.09 -23.68 -3.42
CA SER A 4 15.09 -22.61 -3.45
C SER A 4 16.50 -23.18 -3.63
N PRO A 5 17.45 -22.41 -4.18
CA PRO A 5 18.84 -22.85 -4.26
C PRO A 5 19.43 -23.26 -2.89
N PHE A 6 19.01 -22.58 -1.81
CA PHE A 6 19.41 -22.91 -0.45
C PHE A 6 18.88 -24.28 -0.01
N GLU A 7 17.60 -24.58 -0.28
CA GLU A 7 17.01 -25.89 0.02
C GLU A 7 17.71 -27.01 -0.75
N LEU A 8 18.06 -26.78 -2.01
CA LEU A 8 18.79 -27.76 -2.83
C LEU A 8 20.21 -28.01 -2.32
N GLN A 9 20.88 -26.99 -1.79
CA GLN A 9 22.25 -27.08 -1.33
C GLN A 9 22.37 -27.69 0.08
N PHE A 10 21.49 -27.29 1.00
CA PHE A 10 21.60 -27.65 2.41
C PHE A 10 20.54 -28.65 2.88
N GLY A 11 19.52 -28.94 2.07
CA GLY A 11 18.41 -29.81 2.44
C GLY A 11 17.50 -29.23 3.54
N LEU A 12 17.65 -27.94 3.85
CA LEU A 12 16.94 -27.24 4.92
C LEU A 12 16.20 -26.04 4.35
N LYS A 13 15.06 -25.69 4.96
CA LYS A 13 14.39 -24.42 4.70
C LYS A 13 15.21 -23.27 5.30
N GLU A 14 15.39 -22.23 4.50
CA GLU A 14 16.02 -20.99 4.95
C GLU A 14 15.12 -20.30 5.98
N ALA A 15 15.67 -19.92 7.13
CA ALA A 15 14.98 -19.07 8.10
C ALA A 15 15.19 -17.61 7.70
N LEU A 16 14.10 -16.88 7.47
CA LEU A 16 14.17 -15.47 7.12
C LEU A 16 14.61 -14.61 8.32
N PRO A 17 15.19 -13.41 8.11
CA PRO A 17 15.56 -12.52 9.22
C PRO A 17 14.40 -12.23 10.18
N ILE A 18 13.19 -12.02 9.64
CA ILE A 18 11.97 -11.83 10.44
C ILE A 18 11.60 -13.07 11.25
N GLU A 19 11.89 -14.26 10.72
CA GLU A 19 11.63 -15.52 11.39
C GLU A 19 12.58 -15.76 12.56
N ILE A 20 13.81 -15.25 12.47
CA ILE A 20 14.81 -15.23 13.53
C ILE A 20 14.41 -14.24 14.62
N GLU A 21 14.07 -13.01 14.24
CA GLU A 21 13.63 -11.97 15.19
C GLU A 21 12.37 -12.38 15.96
N ALA A 22 11.37 -12.93 15.26
CA ALA A 22 10.13 -13.38 15.87
C ALA A 22 10.23 -14.77 16.52
N LYS A 23 11.43 -15.37 16.56
CA LYS A 23 11.70 -16.73 17.08
C LYS A 23 10.63 -17.72 16.60
N THR A 24 10.40 -17.74 15.30
CA THR A 24 9.42 -18.65 14.68
C THR A 24 9.91 -20.10 14.74
N TYR A 25 9.06 -21.05 14.34
CA TYR A 25 9.38 -22.47 14.46
C TYR A 25 10.69 -22.87 13.76
N LEU A 26 11.02 -22.21 12.65
CA LEU A 26 12.25 -22.47 11.88
C LEU A 26 13.52 -21.91 12.55
N ALA A 27 13.38 -20.90 13.42
CA ALA A 27 14.51 -20.24 14.07
C ALA A 27 14.81 -20.76 15.49
N ILE A 28 13.96 -21.63 16.03
CA ILE A 28 14.13 -22.19 17.37
C ILE A 28 15.03 -23.43 17.31
N GLU A 29 16.03 -23.46 18.18
CA GLU A 29 16.90 -24.61 18.38
C GLU A 29 16.21 -25.67 19.27
N TRP A 30 15.32 -26.46 18.67
CA TRP A 30 14.47 -27.42 19.39
C TRP A 30 15.23 -28.46 20.23
N HIS A 31 16.46 -28.79 19.83
CA HIS A 31 17.31 -29.77 20.53
C HIS A 31 17.74 -29.32 21.95
N LYS A 32 17.55 -28.04 22.31
CA LYS A 32 17.86 -27.51 23.63
C LYS A 32 16.80 -27.81 24.69
N PHE A 33 15.59 -28.20 24.28
CA PHE A 33 14.50 -28.51 25.21
C PHE A 33 14.49 -30.00 25.52
N GLN A 34 14.51 -30.36 26.81
CA GLN A 34 14.58 -31.76 27.25
C GLN A 34 13.30 -32.26 27.93
N SER A 35 12.37 -31.36 28.25
CA SER A 35 11.08 -31.71 28.88
C SER A 35 9.88 -31.16 28.09
N THR A 36 8.73 -31.81 28.27
CA THR A 36 7.44 -31.33 27.74
C THR A 36 7.07 -29.96 28.31
N GLU A 37 7.43 -29.68 29.57
CA GLU A 37 7.18 -28.39 30.22
C GLU A 37 7.96 -27.26 29.53
N ASP A 38 9.22 -27.49 29.19
CA ASP A 38 10.05 -26.52 28.46
C ASP A 38 9.49 -26.21 27.07
N LEU A 39 9.00 -27.23 26.36
CA LEU A 39 8.38 -27.07 25.04
C LEU A 39 7.08 -26.25 25.14
N LEU A 40 6.25 -26.51 26.14
CA LEU A 40 5.01 -25.76 26.38
C LEU A 40 5.31 -24.31 26.73
N LYS A 41 6.33 -24.06 27.56
CA LYS A 41 6.78 -22.71 27.92
C LYS A 41 7.27 -21.94 26.70
N ALA A 42 8.18 -22.52 25.92
CA ALA A 42 8.72 -21.89 24.70
C ALA A 42 7.61 -21.58 23.68
N ARG A 43 6.64 -22.50 23.54
CA ARG A 43 5.49 -22.28 22.66
C ARG A 43 4.57 -21.16 23.15
N SER A 44 4.33 -21.08 24.46
CA SER A 44 3.53 -20.01 25.07
C SER A 44 4.17 -18.64 24.87
N GLU A 45 5.48 -18.52 25.11
CA GLU A 45 6.25 -17.29 24.88
C GLU A 45 6.24 -16.87 23.41
N GLN A 46 6.37 -17.83 22.50
CA GLN A 46 6.28 -17.58 21.05
C GLN A 46 4.90 -17.05 20.64
N LEU A 47 3.83 -17.54 21.27
CA LEU A 47 2.46 -17.09 20.97
C LEU A 47 2.20 -15.69 21.54
N SER A 48 2.61 -15.39 22.78
CA SER A 48 2.41 -14.05 23.35
C SER A 48 3.25 -12.99 22.63
N GLY A 49 4.52 -13.30 22.32
CA GLY A 49 5.41 -12.37 21.62
C GLY A 49 4.90 -11.97 20.24
N LYS A 50 4.18 -12.85 19.54
CA LYS A 50 3.57 -12.53 18.24
C LYS A 50 2.50 -11.45 18.32
N GLU A 51 1.72 -11.41 19.39
CA GLU A 51 0.66 -10.41 19.54
C GLU A 51 1.26 -9.02 19.79
N ASP A 52 2.28 -8.94 20.64
CA ASP A 52 3.00 -7.69 20.92
C ASP A 52 3.70 -7.13 19.68
N ILE A 53 4.38 -8.00 18.91
CA ILE A 53 5.03 -7.63 17.65
C ILE A 53 3.99 -7.11 16.66
N ARG A 54 2.87 -7.83 16.45
CA ARG A 54 1.79 -7.40 15.56
C ARG A 54 1.20 -6.05 15.95
N LYS A 55 0.98 -5.82 17.24
CA LYS A 55 0.44 -4.55 17.74
C LYS A 55 1.40 -3.40 17.45
N ARG A 56 2.69 -3.58 17.78
CA ARG A 56 3.75 -2.60 17.51
C ARG A 56 3.89 -2.31 16.02
N GLU A 57 3.91 -3.33 15.17
CA GLU A 57 3.99 -3.17 13.72
C GLU A 57 2.79 -2.43 13.16
N LYS A 58 1.59 -2.73 13.64
CA LYS A 58 0.36 -2.02 13.24
C LYS A 58 0.43 -0.54 13.60
N GLU A 59 0.92 -0.20 14.79
CA GLU A 59 1.11 1.19 15.23
C GLU A 59 2.17 1.91 14.39
N THR A 60 3.32 1.28 14.15
CA THR A 60 4.37 1.81 13.28
C THR A 60 3.86 2.03 11.86
N LEU A 61 3.18 1.06 11.26
CA LEU A 61 2.62 1.16 9.93
C LEU A 61 1.60 2.30 9.83
N LYS A 62 0.73 2.44 10.83
CA LYS A 62 -0.23 3.54 10.91
C LYS A 62 0.50 4.89 10.94
N LYS A 63 1.51 5.03 11.80
CA LYS A 63 2.31 6.25 11.91
C LYS A 63 3.04 6.58 10.61
N THR A 64 3.70 5.61 9.99
CA THR A 64 4.39 5.80 8.70
C THR A 64 3.43 6.24 7.60
N ARG A 65 2.21 5.69 7.55
CA ARG A 65 1.18 6.13 6.60
C ARG A 65 0.76 7.57 6.86
N GLU A 66 0.48 7.93 8.12
CA GLU A 66 0.12 9.30 8.51
C GLU A 66 1.23 10.30 8.18
N ASP A 67 2.48 9.94 8.45
CA ASP A 67 3.65 10.78 8.15
C ASP A 67 3.86 10.92 6.63
N SER A 68 3.61 9.85 5.86
CA SER A 68 3.63 9.89 4.40
C SER A 68 2.56 10.84 3.84
N VAL A 69 1.33 10.76 4.35
CA VAL A 69 0.25 11.69 3.95
C VAL A 69 0.65 13.13 4.26
N LYS A 70 1.13 13.41 5.48
CA LYS A 70 1.59 14.76 5.88
C LYS A 70 2.74 15.26 5.02
N TYR A 71 3.69 14.40 4.68
CA TYR A 71 4.83 14.75 3.81
C TYR A 71 4.34 15.16 2.42
N TRP A 72 3.45 14.36 1.82
CA TRP A 72 2.93 14.66 0.49
C TRP A 72 2.01 15.88 0.46
N ASP A 73 1.19 16.07 1.49
CA ASP A 73 0.33 17.25 1.63
C ASP A 73 1.17 18.54 1.67
N ARG A 74 2.22 18.56 2.50
CA ARG A 74 3.19 19.68 2.56
C ARG A 74 3.93 19.88 1.24
N LYS A 75 4.41 18.80 0.63
CA LYS A 75 5.19 18.86 -0.61
C LYS A 75 4.36 19.34 -1.79
N LEU A 76 3.09 18.97 -1.85
CA LEU A 76 2.16 19.33 -2.92
C LEU A 76 1.39 20.63 -2.61
N THR A 77 1.59 21.24 -1.44
CA THR A 77 0.96 22.53 -1.07
C THR A 77 1.24 23.62 -2.12
N HIS A 78 2.43 23.65 -2.71
CA HIS A 78 2.78 24.60 -3.78
C HIS A 78 2.20 24.23 -5.16
N GLN A 79 1.75 22.99 -5.33
CA GLN A 79 1.09 22.51 -6.55
C GLN A 79 -0.44 22.55 -6.44
N ILE A 80 -0.99 23.10 -5.34
CA ILE A 80 -2.44 23.30 -5.20
C ILE A 80 -2.86 24.27 -6.30
N ILE A 81 -3.39 23.72 -7.39
CA ILE A 81 -3.99 24.44 -8.50
C ILE A 81 -5.12 25.27 -7.88
N LYS A 82 -5.10 26.59 -8.11
CA LYS A 82 -6.23 27.45 -7.72
C LYS A 82 -7.53 26.83 -8.25
N PRO A 83 -8.62 26.87 -7.47
CA PRO A 83 -9.86 26.24 -7.90
C PRO A 83 -10.27 26.78 -9.27
N ILE A 84 -10.61 25.86 -10.18
CA ILE A 84 -11.01 26.22 -11.54
C ILE A 84 -12.39 26.86 -11.46
N HIS A 85 -12.51 28.05 -12.06
CA HIS A 85 -13.79 28.75 -12.05
C HIS A 85 -14.85 28.01 -12.89
N PRO A 86 -16.12 28.04 -12.47
CA PRO A 86 -17.23 27.60 -13.31
C PRO A 86 -17.19 28.25 -14.70
N GLY A 87 -17.55 27.48 -15.73
CA GLY A 87 -17.57 27.92 -17.12
C GLY A 87 -16.25 27.72 -17.90
N VAL A 88 -15.16 27.38 -17.22
CA VAL A 88 -13.87 27.11 -17.88
C VAL A 88 -13.93 25.77 -18.62
N ILE A 89 -13.38 25.75 -19.83
CA ILE A 89 -13.24 24.53 -20.63
C ILE A 89 -11.97 23.79 -20.22
N VAL A 90 -12.08 22.49 -19.96
CA VAL A 90 -11.02 21.62 -19.47
C VAL A 90 -10.96 20.32 -20.24
N LEU A 91 -9.78 19.68 -20.23
CA LEU A 91 -9.56 18.31 -20.68
C LEU A 91 -9.39 17.41 -19.45
N VAL A 92 -9.96 16.21 -19.48
CA VAL A 92 -9.83 15.25 -18.39
C VAL A 92 -8.72 14.26 -18.73
N TYR A 93 -7.73 14.14 -17.85
CA TYR A 93 -6.67 13.14 -18.00
C TYR A 93 -7.13 11.78 -17.48
N ASN A 94 -7.17 10.79 -18.37
CA ASN A 94 -7.53 9.43 -18.06
C ASN A 94 -6.34 8.65 -17.51
N LYS A 95 -6.20 8.66 -16.18
CA LYS A 95 -5.10 7.98 -15.48
C LYS A 95 -5.15 6.44 -15.62
N ALA A 96 -6.32 5.85 -15.86
CA ALA A 96 -6.44 4.39 -16.00
C ALA A 96 -5.66 3.85 -17.21
N LEU A 97 -5.46 4.67 -18.24
CA LEU A 97 -4.68 4.32 -19.43
C LEU A 97 -3.17 4.38 -19.23
N GLU A 98 -2.68 4.90 -18.10
CA GLU A 98 -1.24 5.04 -17.83
C GLU A 98 -0.57 3.71 -17.49
N SER A 99 -1.25 2.84 -16.74
CA SER A 99 -0.69 1.58 -16.24
C SER A 99 -1.07 0.35 -17.06
N GLN A 100 -1.94 0.50 -18.08
CA GLN A 100 -2.39 -0.63 -18.90
C GLN A 100 -1.39 -0.96 -20.02
N TRP A 101 -0.88 -2.19 -19.99
CA TRP A 101 -0.05 -2.75 -21.05
C TRP A 101 -0.82 -2.81 -22.38
N GLY A 102 -0.18 -2.36 -23.46
CA GLY A 102 -0.76 -2.37 -24.82
C GLY A 102 -1.52 -1.10 -25.22
N LEU A 103 -1.66 -0.12 -24.33
CA LEU A 103 -2.38 1.14 -24.62
C LEU A 103 -1.47 2.38 -24.68
N LEU A 104 -0.16 2.18 -24.90
CA LEU A 104 0.85 3.25 -24.94
C LEU A 104 0.50 4.40 -25.88
N PHE A 105 -0.20 4.11 -26.99
CA PHE A 105 -0.55 5.08 -28.02
C PHE A 105 -2.01 5.58 -27.97
N LYS A 106 -2.82 5.13 -26.99
CA LYS A 106 -4.18 5.67 -26.86
C LYS A 106 -4.13 7.10 -26.34
N ASN A 107 -5.00 7.96 -26.89
CA ASN A 107 -5.21 9.30 -26.35
C ASN A 107 -5.67 9.18 -24.89
N ARG A 108 -5.05 9.98 -24.01
CA ARG A 108 -5.31 10.02 -22.56
C ARG A 108 -6.11 11.25 -22.14
N TRP A 109 -6.43 12.12 -23.07
CA TRP A 109 -7.18 13.35 -22.82
C TRP A 109 -8.58 13.19 -23.40
N ASP A 110 -9.56 13.21 -22.51
CA ASP A 110 -10.98 13.14 -22.83
C ASP A 110 -11.60 14.54 -22.80
N GLY A 111 -12.61 14.76 -23.64
CA GLY A 111 -13.34 16.04 -23.72
C GLY A 111 -12.67 17.05 -24.64
N PRO A 112 -13.38 18.13 -24.94
CA PRO A 112 -13.50 19.26 -24.02
C PRO A 112 -14.78 19.23 -23.17
N TYR A 113 -14.63 19.51 -21.88
CA TYR A 113 -15.75 19.65 -20.93
C TYR A 113 -15.78 21.04 -20.32
N ARG A 114 -16.93 21.47 -19.82
CA ARG A 114 -17.08 22.71 -19.07
C ARG A 114 -17.25 22.41 -17.58
N VAL A 115 -16.59 23.19 -16.73
CA VAL A 115 -16.71 23.08 -15.27
C VAL A 115 -18.03 23.71 -14.81
N VAL A 116 -18.86 22.94 -14.10
CA VAL A 116 -20.10 23.44 -13.49
C VAL A 116 -19.81 24.03 -12.11
N ARG A 117 -19.18 23.25 -11.24
CA ARG A 117 -18.78 23.66 -9.88
C ARG A 117 -17.79 22.69 -9.27
N GLN A 118 -17.13 23.12 -8.19
CA GLN A 118 -16.31 22.26 -7.34
C GLN A 118 -17.13 21.74 -6.14
N ILE A 119 -16.93 20.47 -5.78
CA ILE A 119 -17.58 19.81 -4.65
C ILE A 119 -16.58 19.69 -3.50
N ASN A 120 -16.85 20.31 -2.35
CA ASN A 120 -16.06 20.20 -1.11
C ASN A 120 -14.54 20.37 -1.28
N ASN A 121 -14.09 21.31 -2.13
CA ASN A 121 -12.67 21.50 -2.50
C ASN A 121 -11.98 20.26 -3.09
N GLY A 122 -12.75 19.28 -3.58
CA GLY A 122 -12.27 18.04 -4.17
C GLY A 122 -12.65 17.95 -5.66
N PRO A 123 -13.51 17.00 -6.04
CA PRO A 123 -13.86 16.76 -7.44
C PRO A 123 -14.68 17.91 -8.04
N TYR A 124 -14.67 17.99 -9.37
CA TYR A 124 -15.45 18.94 -10.15
C TYR A 124 -16.62 18.24 -10.83
N GLU A 125 -17.78 18.88 -10.82
CA GLU A 125 -18.92 18.50 -11.68
C GLU A 125 -18.67 19.09 -13.07
N LEU A 126 -18.73 18.25 -14.10
CA LEU A 126 -18.45 18.61 -15.48
C LEU A 126 -19.69 18.44 -16.36
N GLU A 127 -19.78 19.23 -17.40
CA GLU A 127 -20.78 19.09 -18.46
C GLU A 127 -20.09 19.05 -19.83
N GLU A 128 -20.70 18.34 -20.78
CA GLU A 128 -20.37 18.45 -22.19
C GLU A 128 -20.71 19.84 -22.73
N LEU A 129 -20.15 20.18 -23.90
CA LEU A 129 -20.33 21.52 -24.49
C LEU A 129 -21.79 21.81 -24.88
N ASP A 130 -22.62 20.79 -25.02
CA ASP A 130 -24.06 20.87 -25.29
C ASP A 130 -24.91 21.05 -24.02
N GLY A 131 -24.29 21.03 -22.84
CA GLY A 131 -24.95 21.16 -21.54
C GLY A 131 -25.34 19.83 -20.89
N THR A 132 -24.98 18.69 -21.48
CA THR A 132 -25.22 17.38 -20.87
C THR A 132 -24.27 17.18 -19.69
N LYS A 133 -24.79 17.01 -18.48
CA LYS A 133 -23.97 16.78 -17.29
C LYS A 133 -23.36 15.38 -17.27
N LEU A 134 -22.07 15.29 -16.95
CA LEU A 134 -21.41 14.01 -16.69
C LEU A 134 -21.74 13.54 -15.27
N ALA A 135 -22.38 12.37 -15.18
CA ALA A 135 -22.77 11.72 -13.93
C ALA A 135 -21.61 10.97 -13.27
#